data_AF-A0A373CDN2-F1
#
_entry.id   AF-A0A373CDN2-F1
#
_cell.length_a   1.000
_cell.length_b   1.000
_cell.length_c   1.000
_cell.angle_alpha   90.00
_cell.angle_beta   90.00
_cell.angle_gamma   90.00
#
_symmetry.space_group_name_H-M   'P 1'
#
loop_
_entity.id
_entity.type
_entity.pdbx_description
1 polymer ?
#
loop_
_entity_poly.entity_id
_entity_poly.type
_entity_poly.pdbx_seq_one_letter_code
_entity_poly.pdbx_strand_id
1 'polypeptide(L)'
;MAEMNFSEKQMREFCKEAVPVVEKLLEISRKHGVEGGVRTWCADDYVSIEGTGLGGWELHKCSGEYDMTYNKRVPLFEKKDGEKTQ
;
A
#
# COMPACT_ATOMS: atom_id res chain seq x y z
N MET A 1 -22.69 4.32 -15.47
CA MET A 1 -21.53 3.49 -15.15
C MET A 1 -21.88 2.07 -15.57
N ALA A 2 -21.31 1.56 -16.66
CA ALA A 2 -21.57 0.18 -17.05
C ALA A 2 -20.89 -0.74 -16.03
N GLU A 3 -21.62 -1.71 -15.47
CA GLU A 3 -21.02 -2.82 -14.72
C GLU A 3 -20.18 -3.66 -15.70
N MET A 4 -18.92 -3.29 -15.86
CA MET A 4 -17.95 -4.12 -16.56
C MET A 4 -17.50 -5.22 -15.61
N ASN A 5 -18.23 -6.34 -15.61
CA ASN A 5 -17.80 -7.54 -14.92
C ASN A 5 -16.70 -8.22 -15.76
N PHE A 6 -15.47 -8.24 -15.25
CA PHE A 6 -14.38 -9.00 -15.85
C PHE A 6 -14.71 -10.50 -15.86
N SER A 7 -14.39 -11.19 -16.95
CA SER A 7 -14.46 -12.65 -17.00
C SER A 7 -13.36 -13.29 -16.15
N GLU A 8 -13.57 -14.54 -15.73
CA GLU A 8 -12.55 -15.31 -15.00
C GLU A 8 -11.23 -15.40 -15.77
N LYS A 9 -11.29 -15.58 -17.10
CA LYS A 9 -10.09 -15.63 -17.95
C LYS A 9 -9.32 -14.31 -17.91
N GLN A 10 -10.00 -13.17 -18.00
CA GLN A 10 -9.36 -11.85 -17.93
C GLN A 10 -8.69 -11.63 -16.57
N MET A 11 -9.39 -11.96 -15.48
CA MET A 11 -8.82 -11.84 -14.14
C MET A 11 -7.63 -12.78 -13.92
N ARG A 12 -7.66 -13.99 -14.48
CA ARG A 12 -6.56 -14.95 -14.41
C ARG A 12 -5.31 -14.44 -15.11
N GLU A 13 -5.43 -13.90 -16.33
CA GLU A 13 -4.28 -13.32 -17.04
C GLU A 13 -3.75 -12.08 -16.33
N PHE A 14 -4.63 -11.19 -15.86
CA PHE A 14 -4.24 -10.04 -15.03
C PHE A 14 -3.45 -10.46 -13.78
N CYS A 15 -3.94 -11.44 -13.02
CA CYS A 15 -3.28 -11.90 -11.80
C CYS A 15 -1.91 -12.54 -12.07
N LYS A 16 -1.73 -13.27 -13.19
CA LYS A 16 -0.42 -13.82 -13.56
C LYS A 16 0.64 -12.73 -13.74
N GLU A 17 0.24 -11.56 -14.23
CA GLU A 17 1.13 -10.42 -14.42
C GLU A 17 1.28 -9.57 -13.14
N ALA A 18 0.18 -9.36 -12.41
CA ALA A 18 0.16 -8.49 -11.23
C ALA A 18 0.87 -9.10 -10.01
N VAL A 19 0.69 -10.41 -9.75
CA VAL A 19 1.27 -11.07 -8.56
C VAL A 19 2.80 -10.93 -8.50
N PRO A 20 3.57 -11.22 -9.56
CA PRO A 20 5.03 -11.02 -9.54
C PRO A 20 5.47 -9.59 -9.21
N VAL A 21 4.71 -8.57 -9.64
CA VAL A 21 5.01 -7.17 -9.33
C VAL A 21 4.81 -6.89 -7.84
N VAL A 22 3.73 -7.42 -7.25
CA VAL A 22 3.47 -7.32 -5.81
C VAL A 22 4.52 -8.07 -4.98
N GLU A 23 4.93 -9.27 -5.42
CA GLU A 23 6.02 -10.03 -4.80
C GLU A 23 7.35 -9.25 -4.85
N LYS A 24 7.61 -8.54 -5.95
CA LYS A 24 8.80 -7.70 -6.06
C LYS A 24 8.78 -6.52 -5.09
N LEU A 25 7.62 -5.90 -4.89
CA LEU A 25 7.46 -4.86 -3.87
C LEU A 25 7.72 -5.42 -2.47
N LEU A 26 7.24 -6.64 -2.18
CA LEU A 26 7.50 -7.30 -0.90
C LEU A 26 9.01 -7.58 -0.69
N GLU A 27 9.73 -7.99 -1.72
CA GLU A 27 11.18 -8.16 -1.68
C GLU A 27 11.90 -6.84 -1.37
N ILE A 28 11.51 -5.74 -2.04
CA ILE A 28 12.05 -4.40 -1.79
C ILE A 28 11.79 -3.98 -0.34
N SER A 29 10.57 -4.14 0.16
CA SER A 29 10.21 -3.81 1.54
C SER A 29 11.11 -4.55 2.54
N ARG A 30 11.31 -5.86 2.35
CA ARG A 30 12.20 -6.67 3.20
C ARG A 30 13.65 -6.19 3.14
N LYS A 31 14.16 -5.90 1.95
CA LYS A 31 15.53 -5.41 1.73
C LYS A 31 15.80 -4.10 2.48
N HIS A 32 14.78 -3.25 2.63
CA HIS A 32 14.90 -1.94 3.28
C HIS A 32 14.45 -1.94 4.75
N GLY A 33 14.16 -3.11 5.35
CA GLY A 33 13.76 -3.21 6.75
C GLY A 33 12.36 -2.63 7.03
N VAL A 34 11.49 -2.60 6.02
CA VAL A 34 10.09 -2.20 6.19
C VAL A 34 9.34 -3.35 6.85
N GLU A 35 9.20 -3.27 8.17
CA GLU A 35 8.53 -4.27 9.01
C GLU A 35 7.06 -3.88 9.22
N GLY A 36 6.18 -4.40 8.36
CA GLY A 36 4.74 -4.13 8.42
C GLY A 36 4.06 -4.28 7.07
N GLY A 37 2.74 -4.04 7.03
CA GLY A 37 2.00 -4.01 5.78
C GLY A 37 2.33 -2.76 4.98
N VAL A 38 2.63 -2.93 3.69
CA VAL A 38 2.66 -1.87 2.69
C VAL A 38 1.42 -2.03 1.82
N ARG A 39 0.74 -0.92 1.57
CA ARG A 39 -0.40 -0.80 0.66
C ARG A 39 0.02 0.05 -0.52
N THR A 40 -0.34 -0.40 -1.71
CA THR A 40 -0.28 0.41 -2.92
C THR A 40 -1.67 0.75 -3.37
N TRP A 41 -1.90 2.00 -3.73
CA TRP A 41 -3.09 2.41 -4.46
C TRP A 41 -2.67 2.91 -5.84
N CYS A 42 -3.40 2.52 -6.88
CA CYS A 42 -3.17 3.00 -8.23
C CYS A 42 -4.50 3.27 -8.93
N ALA A 43 -4.62 4.43 -9.55
CA ALA A 43 -5.77 4.84 -10.34
C ALA A 43 -5.32 5.86 -11.38
N ASP A 44 -5.66 5.67 -12.65
CA ASP A 44 -5.31 6.56 -13.75
C ASP A 44 -3.82 6.96 -13.77
N ASP A 45 -3.49 8.20 -13.43
CA ASP A 45 -2.13 8.77 -13.37
C ASP A 45 -1.58 8.88 -11.94
N TYR A 46 -2.32 8.35 -10.96
CA TYR A 46 -1.98 8.35 -9.55
C TYR A 46 -1.45 6.99 -9.07
N VAL A 47 -0.36 7.02 -8.30
CA VAL A 47 0.14 5.88 -7.52
C VAL A 47 0.47 6.37 -6.11
N SER A 48 0.15 5.59 -5.08
CA SER A 48 0.68 5.79 -3.75
C SER A 48 1.26 4.52 -3.14
N ILE A 49 2.23 4.71 -2.25
CA ILE A 49 2.78 3.68 -1.38
C ILE A 49 2.67 4.19 0.05
N GLU A 50 1.92 3.48 0.88
CA GLU A 50 1.66 3.83 2.27
C GLU A 50 1.67 2.57 3.13
N GLY A 51 1.72 2.72 4.45
CA GLY A 51 1.66 1.55 5.33
C GLY A 51 2.27 1.77 6.70
N THR A 52 1.95 0.88 7.63
CA THR A 52 2.50 0.97 8.99
C THR A 52 4.01 0.75 9.02
N GLY A 53 4.54 -0.06 8.09
CA GLY A 53 5.98 -0.30 7.97
C GLY A 53 6.79 0.92 7.51
N LEU A 54 6.15 1.95 6.97
CA LEU A 54 6.82 3.15 6.44
C LEU A 54 6.97 4.27 7.49
N GLY A 55 6.57 4.03 8.75
CA GLY A 55 6.81 4.96 9.84
C GLY A 55 6.11 6.33 9.68
N GLY A 56 5.00 6.38 8.96
CA GLY A 56 4.26 7.60 8.68
C GLY A 56 4.63 8.28 7.35
N TRP A 57 5.63 7.77 6.62
CA TRP A 57 5.91 8.24 5.27
C TRP A 57 4.95 7.63 4.25
N GLU A 58 4.51 8.46 3.32
CA GLU A 58 3.75 8.04 2.15
C GLU A 58 4.39 8.66 0.91
N LEU A 59 4.53 7.87 -0.14
CA LEU A 59 4.98 8.33 -1.44
C LEU A 59 3.76 8.46 -2.34
N HIS A 60 3.69 9.54 -3.12
CA HIS A 60 2.70 9.68 -4.17
C HIS A 60 3.37 10.02 -5.50
N LYS A 61 2.73 9.57 -6.57
CA LYS A 61 2.99 10.01 -7.93
C LYS A 61 1.65 10.47 -8.49
N CYS A 62 1.59 11.70 -8.99
CA CYS A 62 0.39 12.25 -9.61
C CYS A 62 0.80 13.02 -10.87
N SER A 63 0.16 12.75 -12.01
CA SER A 63 0.44 13.43 -13.29
C SER A 63 1.93 13.48 -13.69
N GLY A 64 2.72 12.49 -13.27
CA GLY A 64 4.15 12.38 -13.58
C GLY A 64 5.10 13.02 -12.56
N GLU A 65 4.57 13.76 -11.58
CA GLU A 65 5.34 14.32 -10.48
C GLU A 65 5.39 13.34 -9.30
N TYR A 66 6.47 13.37 -8.53
CA TYR A 66 6.69 12.53 -7.35
C TYR A 66 6.83 13.42 -6.12
N ASP A 67 6.10 13.10 -5.07
CA ASP A 67 6.22 13.73 -3.77
C ASP A 67 6.18 12.71 -2.63
N MET A 68 6.49 13.20 -1.43
CA MET A 68 6.38 12.43 -0.20
C MET A 68 5.70 13.26 0.87
N THR A 69 4.80 12.64 1.62
CA THR A 69 4.17 13.23 2.79
C THR A 69 4.59 12.48 4.05
N TYR A 70 4.58 13.19 5.19
CA TYR A 70 4.81 12.60 6.50
C TYR A 70 3.56 12.77 7.37
N ASN A 71 2.87 11.67 7.59
CA ASN A 71 1.65 11.59 8.37
C ASN A 71 1.95 11.09 9.79
N LYS A 72 1.81 11.98 10.77
CA LYS A 72 1.91 11.63 12.19
C LYS A 72 0.56 11.15 12.70
N ARG A 73 0.50 9.89 13.15
CA ARG A 73 -0.66 9.37 13.89
C ARG A 73 -0.61 9.85 15.34
N VAL A 74 -1.64 10.59 15.76
CA VAL A 74 -1.79 11.06 17.15
C VAL A 74 -2.97 10.30 17.78
N PRO A 75 -2.73 9.45 18.80
CA PRO A 75 -3.82 8.80 19.53
C PRO A 75 -4.73 9.84 20.18
N LEU A 76 -6.05 9.69 20.04
CA LEU A 76 -7.04 10.57 20.66
C LEU A 76 -7.20 10.29 22.16
N PHE A 77 -6.92 9.06 22.58
CA PHE A 77 -6.99 8.63 23.96
C PHE A 77 -5.63 8.06 24.38
N GLU A 78 -5.24 8.32 25.63
CA GLU A 78 -4.08 7.68 26.23
C GLU A 78 -4.31 6.16 26.25
N LYS A 79 -3.27 5.39 25.89
CA LYS A 79 -3.30 3.96 26.16
C LYS A 79 -3.34 3.79 27.68
N LYS A 80 -4.39 3.18 28.20
CA LYS A 80 -4.35 2.69 29.57
C LYS A 80 -3.24 1.63 29.63
N ASP A 81 -2.22 1.88 30.44
CA ASP A 81 -1.15 0.91 30.67
C ASP A 81 -1.76 -0.42 31.13
N GLY A 82 -1.79 -1.44 30.25
CA GLY A 82 -2.17 -2.80 30.66
C GLY A 82 -2.87 -3.71 29.65
N GLU A 83 -3.41 -3.22 28.54
CA GLU A 83 -4.04 -4.14 27.57
C GLU A 83 -3.00 -4.76 26.63
N LYS A 84 -2.50 -5.94 27.03
CA LYS A 84 -1.85 -6.88 26.11
C LYS A 84 -2.87 -7.27 25.05
N THR A 85 -2.64 -6.87 23.81
CA THR A 85 -3.46 -7.31 22.67
C THR A 85 -3.21 -8.80 22.45
N GLN A 86 -4.30 -9.57 22.48
CA GLN A 86 -4.33 -11.02 22.30
C GLN A 86 -4.14 -11.40 20.83
#